data_AF-A0A497JK36-F1
#
_entry.id   AF-A0A497JK36-F1
#
_cell.length_a   1.000
_cell.length_b   1.000
_cell.length_c   1.000
_cell.angle_alpha   90.00
_cell.angle_beta   90.00
_cell.angle_gamma   90.00
#
_symmetry.space_group_name_H-M   'P 1'
#
loop_
_entity.id
_entity.type
_entity.pdbx_description
1 polymer ?
#
loop_
_entity_poly.entity_id
_entity_poly.type
_entity_poly.pdbx_seq_one_letter_code
_entity_poly.pdbx_strand_id
1 'polypeptide(L)'
;ESYCVAHVILAPEDVSESAPVLRWKAGAIRSYIKKKGYRGDIWYFGKPTAYPGRRMGLAVAFHEELDKARRIAEDIAHYAEKCIVYGK
;
A
#
# COMPACT_ATOMS: atom_id res chain seq x y z
N GLU A 1 21.54 5.96 12.24
CA GLU A 1 20.87 4.70 11.84
C GLU A 1 19.49 5.03 11.29
N SER A 2 18.92 4.21 10.40
CA SER A 2 17.58 4.43 9.86
C SER A 2 16.62 3.34 10.31
N TYR A 3 15.46 3.72 10.83
CA TYR A 3 14.35 2.80 11.06
C TYR A 3 13.72 2.39 9.73
N CYS A 4 13.31 1.13 9.64
CA CYS A 4 12.49 0.60 8.55
C CYS A 4 11.15 0.16 9.15
N VAL A 5 10.05 0.72 8.66
CA VAL A 5 8.70 0.42 9.14
C VAL A 5 7.86 -0.10 7.99
N ALA A 6 7.11 -1.16 8.25
CA ALA A 6 6.10 -1.69 7.35
C ALA A 6 4.70 -1.30 7.84
N HIS A 7 3.81 -0.97 6.89
CA HIS A 7 2.39 -0.76 7.11
C HIS A 7 1.59 -1.64 6.14
N VAL A 8 0.49 -2.22 6.60
CA VAL A 8 -0.30 -3.15 5.77
C VAL A 8 -1.16 -2.37 4.78
N ILE A 9 -1.23 -2.85 3.55
CA ILE A 9 -2.18 -2.36 2.54
C ILE A 9 -3.43 -3.23 2.62
N LEU A 10 -4.58 -2.64 2.86
CA LEU A 10 -5.86 -3.35 3.00
C LEU A 10 -6.74 -3.21 1.76
N ALA A 11 -7.63 -4.17 1.54
CA ALA A 11 -8.77 -3.96 0.67
C ALA A 11 -9.79 -3.05 1.39
N PRO A 12 -10.49 -2.17 0.67
CA PRO A 12 -11.43 -1.26 1.30
C PRO A 12 -12.65 -2.02 1.83
N GLU A 13 -13.33 -1.46 2.84
CA GLU A 13 -14.47 -2.11 3.51
C GLU A 13 -15.71 -2.25 2.61
N ASP A 14 -15.81 -1.44 1.56
CA ASP A 14 -16.93 -1.44 0.61
C ASP A 14 -16.72 -2.38 -0.59
N VAL A 15 -15.66 -3.19 -0.59
CA VAL A 15 -15.44 -4.23 -1.60
C VAL A 15 -16.41 -5.40 -1.40
N SER A 16 -16.87 -6.02 -2.48
CA SER A 16 -17.67 -7.26 -2.37
C SER A 16 -16.85 -8.39 -1.72
N GLU A 17 -17.52 -9.31 -1.03
CA GLU A 17 -16.94 -10.48 -0.32
C GLU A 17 -15.98 -11.36 -1.14
N SER A 18 -16.01 -11.28 -2.47
CA SER A 18 -15.08 -12.01 -3.33
C SER A 18 -14.72 -11.24 -4.61
N ALA A 19 -14.44 -9.94 -4.49
CA ALA A 19 -14.11 -9.13 -5.66
C ALA A 19 -12.80 -9.63 -6.31
N PRO A 20 -12.78 -9.89 -7.63
CA PRO A 20 -11.54 -10.25 -8.32
C PRO A 20 -10.59 -9.06 -8.37
N VAL A 21 -9.30 -9.30 -8.10
CA VAL A 21 -8.24 -8.30 -8.21
C VAL A 21 -7.70 -8.35 -9.62
N LEU A 22 -7.95 -7.29 -10.39
CA LEU A 22 -7.57 -7.25 -11.81
C LEU A 22 -6.12 -6.81 -11.98
N ARG A 23 -5.71 -5.77 -11.25
CA ARG A 23 -4.37 -5.16 -11.32
C ARG A 23 -4.19 -4.14 -10.20
N TRP A 24 -2.98 -3.60 -10.10
CA TRP A 24 -2.68 -2.42 -9.30
C TRP A 24 -1.94 -1.37 -10.15
N LYS A 25 -2.17 -0.09 -9.86
CA LYS A 25 -1.55 1.04 -10.57
C LYS A 25 -0.11 1.30 -10.08
N ALA A 26 0.81 0.36 -10.31
CA ALA A 26 2.20 0.42 -9.81
C ALA A 26 2.92 1.74 -10.16
N GLY A 27 2.73 2.26 -11.38
CA GLY A 27 3.34 3.52 -11.81
C GLY A 27 2.85 4.74 -11.02
N ALA A 28 1.58 4.75 -10.59
CA ALA A 28 1.03 5.83 -9.78
C ALA A 28 1.68 5.85 -8.39
N ILE A 29 1.85 4.67 -7.79
CA ILE A 29 2.44 4.52 -6.45
C ILE A 29 3.91 4.95 -6.47
N ARG A 30 4.70 4.49 -7.47
CA ARG A 30 6.10 4.91 -7.65
C ARG A 30 6.22 6.42 -7.87
N SER A 31 5.32 7.01 -8.65
CA SER A 31 5.29 8.47 -8.85
C SER A 31 4.96 9.22 -7.57
N TYR A 32 4.02 8.72 -6.76
CA TYR A 32 3.63 9.29 -5.48
C TYR A 32 4.80 9.33 -4.50
N ILE A 33 5.46 8.18 -4.28
CA ILE A 33 6.65 8.05 -3.43
C ILE A 33 7.73 9.05 -3.86
N LYS A 34 8.04 9.10 -5.16
CA LYS A 34 9.07 9.99 -5.71
C LYS A 34 8.72 11.47 -5.51
N LYS A 35 7.49 11.88 -5.82
CA LYS A 35 7.05 13.29 -5.71
C LYS A 35 7.07 13.81 -4.28
N LYS A 36 6.81 12.94 -3.31
CA LYS A 36 6.87 13.26 -1.87
C LYS A 36 8.29 13.25 -1.30
N GLY A 37 9.29 12.80 -2.07
CA GLY A 37 10.66 12.63 -1.58
C GLY A 37 10.80 11.51 -0.53
N TYR A 38 9.86 10.56 -0.51
CA TYR A 38 9.90 9.46 0.44
C TYR A 38 10.93 8.40 0.04
N ARG A 39 11.57 7.81 1.04
CA ARG A 39 12.38 6.61 0.88
C ARG A 39 11.54 5.40 1.31
N GLY A 40 10.99 4.68 0.34
CA GLY A 40 10.09 3.57 0.59
C GLY A 40 9.73 2.80 -0.68
N ASP A 41 9.02 1.70 -0.51
CA ASP A 41 8.50 0.87 -1.60
C ASP A 41 7.24 0.11 -1.15
N ILE A 42 6.63 -0.66 -2.04
CA ILE A 42 5.48 -1.50 -1.75
C ILE A 42 5.65 -2.93 -2.24
N TRP A 43 4.92 -3.85 -1.62
CA TRP A 43 4.82 -5.25 -2.04
C TRP A 43 3.36 -5.72 -1.98
N TYR A 44 2.75 -5.99 -3.14
CA TYR A 44 1.45 -6.67 -3.20
C TYR A 44 1.62 -8.19 -3.16
N PHE A 45 0.74 -8.89 -2.46
CA PHE A 45 0.81 -10.35 -2.31
C PHE A 45 0.29 -11.14 -3.53
N GLY A 46 -0.21 -10.47 -4.57
CA GLY A 46 -0.72 -11.13 -5.77
C GLY A 46 -1.98 -11.98 -5.55
N LYS A 47 -2.77 -11.68 -4.51
CA LYS A 47 -4.02 -12.39 -4.21
C LYS A 47 -5.03 -12.14 -5.34
N PRO A 48 -5.66 -13.18 -5.90
CA PRO A 48 -6.56 -13.03 -7.05
C PRO A 48 -7.93 -12.44 -6.68
N THR A 49 -8.29 -12.44 -5.39
CA THR A 49 -9.56 -11.92 -4.89
C THR A 49 -9.35 -11.03 -3.66
N ALA A 50 -10.36 -10.26 -3.27
CA ALA A 50 -10.42 -9.46 -2.07
C ALA A 50 -11.76 -9.62 -1.36
N TYR A 51 -11.75 -9.34 -0.06
CA TYR A 51 -12.90 -9.19 0.83
C TYR A 51 -12.60 -7.99 1.76
N PRO A 52 -13.61 -7.39 2.42
CA PRO A 52 -13.41 -6.25 3.32
C PRO A 52 -12.26 -6.43 4.31
N GLY A 53 -11.34 -5.46 4.37
CA GLY A 53 -10.19 -5.51 5.28
C GLY A 53 -9.14 -6.59 4.96
N ARG A 54 -9.22 -7.28 3.81
CA ARG A 54 -8.21 -8.28 3.42
C ARG A 54 -6.85 -7.62 3.28
N ARG A 55 -5.82 -8.20 3.91
CA ARG A 55 -4.41 -7.75 3.72
C ARG A 55 -3.96 -8.04 2.29
N MET A 56 -3.71 -7.00 1.50
CA MET A 56 -3.35 -7.08 0.09
C MET A 56 -1.86 -6.88 -0.16
N GLY A 57 -1.15 -6.25 0.76
CA GLY A 57 0.28 -6.02 0.63
C GLY A 57 0.89 -5.31 1.84
N LEU A 58 2.10 -4.81 1.64
CA LEU A 58 2.85 -3.98 2.57
C LEU A 58 3.37 -2.73 1.86
N ALA A 59 3.35 -1.60 2.55
CA ALA A 59 4.20 -0.46 2.24
C ALA A 59 5.33 -0.41 3.25
N VAL A 60 6.54 -0.10 2.80
CA VAL A 60 7.72 0.05 3.66
C VAL A 60 8.29 1.45 3.51
N ALA A 61 8.78 2.01 4.61
CA ALA A 61 9.42 3.32 4.61
C ALA A 61 10.62 3.37 5.55
N PHE A 62 11.60 4.18 5.16
CA PHE A 62 12.84 4.39 5.87
C PHE A 62 12.94 5.84 6.35
N HIS A 63 13.27 6.05 7.63
CA HIS A 63 13.60 7.37 8.16
C HIS A 63 14.50 7.25 9.39
N GLU A 64 15.26 8.30 9.71
CA GLU A 64 16.07 8.41 10.93
C GLU A 64 15.22 8.54 12.21
N GLU A 65 13.93 8.84 12.06
CA GLU A 65 12.98 9.05 13.16
C GLU A 65 11.87 8.03 13.01
N LEU A 66 11.67 7.19 14.02
CA LEU A 66 10.72 6.08 13.98
C LEU A 66 9.30 6.55 13.64
N ASP A 67 8.84 7.66 14.23
CA ASP A 67 7.49 8.17 13.99
C ASP A 67 7.32 8.75 12.58
N LYS A 68 8.37 9.31 11.99
CA LYS A 68 8.33 9.71 10.58
C LYS A 68 8.31 8.49 9.67
N ALA A 69 9.09 7.44 9.96
CA ALA A 69 9.03 6.18 9.21
C ALA A 69 7.63 5.56 9.25
N ARG A 70 6.97 5.56 10.42
CA ARG A 70 5.57 5.11 10.58
C ARG A 70 4.60 5.89 9.71
N ARG A 71 4.61 7.23 9.80
CA ARG A 71 3.71 8.09 9.02
C ARG A 71 3.92 7.95 7.52
N ILE A 72 5.16 7.80 7.07
CA ILE A 72 5.47 7.62 5.64
C ILE A 72 4.96 6.26 5.16
N ALA A 73 5.20 5.18 5.91
CA ALA A 73 4.72 3.84 5.54
C ALA A 73 3.19 3.81 5.46
N GLU A 74 2.50 4.45 6.42
CA GLU A 74 1.04 4.60 6.43
C GLU A 74 0.52 5.41 5.23
N ASP A 75 1.12 6.56 4.93
CA ASP A 75 0.73 7.40 3.78
C ASP A 75 0.89 6.65 2.45
N ILE A 76 2.00 5.92 2.28
CA ILE A 76 2.22 5.08 1.11
C ILE A 76 1.18 3.96 1.05
N ALA A 77 0.88 3.30 2.17
CA ALA A 77 -0.10 2.22 2.22
C ALA A 77 -1.49 2.73 1.80
N HIS A 78 -2.00 3.77 2.44
CA HIS A 78 -3.32 4.34 2.12
C HIS A 78 -3.42 4.85 0.68
N TYR A 79 -2.32 5.35 0.08
CA TYR A 79 -2.30 5.67 -1.34
C TYR A 79 -2.36 4.41 -2.21
N ALA A 80 -1.63 3.35 -1.83
CA ALA A 80 -1.60 2.08 -2.54
C ALA A 80 -2.95 1.33 -2.48
N GLU A 81 -3.72 1.43 -1.40
CA GLU A 81 -5.07 0.86 -1.30
C GLU A 81 -5.98 1.37 -2.42
N LYS A 82 -5.95 2.69 -2.67
CA LYS A 82 -6.70 3.37 -3.74
C LYS A 82 -6.19 3.03 -5.15
N CYS A 83 -5.06 2.35 -5.25
CA CYS A 83 -4.45 1.95 -6.52
C CYS A 83 -4.80 0.52 -6.94
N ILE A 84 -5.48 -0.25 -6.08
CA ILE A 84 -5.96 -1.59 -6.44
C ILE A 84 -7.20 -1.45 -7.32
N VAL A 85 -7.27 -2.23 -8.40
CA VAL A 85 -8.40 -2.27 -9.32
C VAL A 85 -9.11 -3.59 -9.15
N TYR A 86 -10.36 -3.51 -8.70
CA TYR A 86 -11.25 -4.65 -8.52
C TYR A 86 -12.19 -4.81 -9.72
N GLY A 87 -12.58 -6.04 -10.01
CA GLY A 87 -13.70 -6.31 -10.91
C GLY A 87 -15.04 -6.17 -10.19
N LYS A 88 -16.10 -6.02 -10.99
CA LYS A 88 -17.47 -6.02 -10.51
C LYS A 88 -17.96 -7.44 -10.26
#